data_AF-A0A939A5L5-F1
#
_entry.id   AF-A0A939A5L5-F1
#
_cell.length_a   1.000
_cell.length_b   1.000
_cell.length_c   1.000
_cell.angle_alpha   90.00
_cell.angle_beta   90.00
_cell.angle_gamma   90.00
#
_symmetry.space_group_name_H-M   'P 1'
#
loop_
_entity.id
_entity.type
_entity.pdbx_description
1 polymer ?
#
loop_
_entity_poly.entity_id
_entity_poly.type
_entity_poly.pdbx_seq_one_letter_code
_entity_poly.pdbx_strand_id
1 'polypeptide(L)'
;MKIPNVLACLSAVFAATHVLACADDHGAHEAETPEQEACEHLGGSAASAVVATDDKAAALPPDVSKAHTKFAVTLPADASGTYGGSVRFLAPAKKQYLLVIDTAVPFQLFDSAGKAVDAVAGATKATCAAVGAQAVYSLDVATYRLRIGPASKAAVGMLFEAK
;
A
#
# COMPACT_ATOMS: atom_id res chain seq x y z
N MET A 1 0.46 49.21 15.63
CA MET A 1 -0.48 49.72 16.65
C MET A 1 -1.60 48.69 16.77
N LYS A 2 -1.58 47.89 17.85
CA LYS A 2 -2.53 46.80 18.14
C LYS A 2 -3.80 47.38 18.74
N ILE A 3 -4.97 46.93 18.30
CA ILE A 3 -6.25 47.13 18.99
C ILE A 3 -6.84 45.73 19.21
N PRO A 4 -6.99 45.27 20.46
CA PRO A 4 -7.60 43.97 20.75
C PRO A 4 -9.11 44.13 20.85
N ASN A 5 -9.86 43.31 20.11
CA ASN A 5 -11.29 43.14 20.36
C ASN A 5 -11.47 42.16 21.52
N VAL A 6 -11.82 42.73 22.67
CA VAL A 6 -12.31 42.05 23.85
C VAL A 6 -13.73 41.57 23.55
N LEU A 7 -13.97 40.25 23.59
CA LEU A 7 -15.32 39.71 23.74
C LEU A 7 -15.39 38.90 25.03
N ALA A 8 -16.38 39.26 25.84
CA ALA A 8 -16.55 38.97 27.25
C ALA A 8 -16.58 37.48 27.61
N CYS A 9 -15.74 37.09 28.59
CA CYS A 9 -16.01 35.94 29.44
C CYS A 9 -17.05 36.35 30.49
N LEU A 10 -18.28 35.90 30.32
CA LEU A 10 -19.36 36.06 31.29
C LEU A 10 -19.02 35.25 32.55
N SER A 11 -19.03 35.93 33.71
CA SER A 11 -18.71 35.35 35.01
C SER A 11 -19.79 34.38 35.49
N ALA A 12 -19.37 33.18 35.87
CA ALA A 12 -20.13 32.33 36.79
C ALA A 12 -19.16 31.78 37.84
N VAL A 13 -19.31 32.25 39.09
CA VAL A 13 -18.63 31.72 40.27
C VAL A 13 -19.49 30.59 40.82
N PHE A 14 -19.03 29.35 40.69
CA PHE A 14 -19.38 28.25 41.60
C PHE A 14 -18.15 27.35 41.75
N ALA A 15 -17.79 27.05 42.99
CA ALA A 15 -16.58 26.36 43.37
C ALA A 15 -16.60 24.88 42.95
N ALA A 16 -15.67 24.50 42.07
CA ALA A 16 -15.02 23.19 42.04
C ALA A 16 -13.81 23.30 41.10
N THR A 17 -12.63 22.96 41.60
CA THR A 17 -11.38 22.80 40.83
C THR A 17 -11.61 21.89 39.63
N HIS A 18 -11.84 22.46 38.45
CA HIS A 18 -11.80 21.76 37.19
C HIS A 18 -10.96 22.56 36.21
N VAL A 19 -9.98 21.86 35.67
CA VAL A 19 -8.96 22.29 34.73
C VAL A 19 -9.60 23.08 33.58
N LEU A 20 -9.16 24.32 33.39
CA LEU A 20 -9.46 25.10 32.20
C LEU A 20 -8.60 24.56 31.04
N ALA A 21 -9.02 23.43 30.48
CA ALA A 21 -8.48 22.93 29.22
C ALA A 21 -9.19 23.65 28.08
N CYS A 22 -8.60 24.73 27.59
CA CYS A 22 -8.86 25.19 26.23
C CYS A 22 -8.20 24.16 25.29
N ALA A 23 -8.90 23.06 25.01
CA ALA A 23 -8.54 22.16 23.92
C ALA A 23 -8.96 22.86 22.62
N ASP A 24 -8.00 23.55 22.03
CA ASP A 24 -8.04 24.05 20.66
C ASP A 24 -8.16 22.81 19.75
N ASP A 25 -9.41 22.46 19.39
CA ASP A 25 -9.75 21.36 18.49
C ASP A 25 -9.43 21.78 17.05
N HIS A 26 -8.14 21.82 16.76
CA HIS A 26 -7.61 21.80 15.41
C HIS A 26 -6.87 20.49 15.24
N GLY A 27 -7.65 19.39 15.22
CA GLY A 27 -7.17 18.08 14.81
C GLY A 27 -6.63 18.16 13.39
N ALA A 28 -5.34 18.44 13.26
CA ALA A 28 -4.59 18.03 12.10
C ALA A 28 -4.74 16.51 12.04
N HIS A 29 -5.51 16.01 11.07
CA HIS A 29 -5.40 14.60 10.69
C HIS A 29 -3.95 14.42 10.24
N GLU A 30 -3.11 13.88 11.12
CA GLU A 30 -1.77 13.44 10.79
C GLU A 30 -1.89 12.53 9.56
N ALA A 31 -1.10 12.80 8.51
CA ALA A 31 -1.10 11.96 7.33
C ALA A 31 -0.75 10.52 7.77
N GLU A 32 -1.59 9.56 7.37
CA GLU A 32 -1.37 8.16 7.70
C GLU A 32 -0.06 7.66 7.09
N THR A 33 0.60 6.72 7.76
CA THR A 33 1.80 6.12 7.17
C THR A 33 1.39 5.17 6.03
N PRO A 34 2.26 4.96 5.03
CA PRO A 34 1.98 4.02 3.93
C PRO A 34 1.64 2.60 4.40
N GLU A 35 2.18 2.18 5.55
CA GLU A 35 1.83 0.90 6.17
C GLU A 35 0.41 0.86 6.72
N GLN A 36 -0.05 1.96 7.32
CA GLN A 36 -1.42 2.09 7.84
C GLN A 36 -2.42 2.09 6.68
N GLU A 37 -2.21 2.95 5.69
CA GLU A 37 -3.05 3.02 4.49
C GLU A 37 -3.11 1.66 3.76
N ALA A 38 -1.95 1.00 3.59
CA ALA A 38 -1.89 -0.32 2.96
C ALA A 38 -2.73 -1.37 3.72
N CYS A 39 -2.75 -1.30 5.05
CA CYS A 39 -3.53 -2.21 5.88
C CYS A 39 -5.05 -1.97 5.76
N GLU A 40 -5.48 -0.71 5.75
CA GLU A 40 -6.89 -0.36 5.51
C GLU A 40 -7.35 -0.83 4.14
N HIS A 41 -6.54 -0.56 3.11
CA HIS A 41 -6.86 -0.94 1.75
C HIS A 41 -6.87 -2.46 1.54
N LEU A 42 -5.89 -3.17 2.08
CA LEU A 42 -5.82 -4.62 1.91
C LEU A 42 -6.95 -5.34 2.66
N GLY A 43 -7.33 -4.87 3.85
CA GLY A 43 -8.35 -5.49 4.70
C GLY A 43 -9.80 -5.14 4.34
N GLY A 44 -10.07 -3.89 3.95
CA GLY A 44 -11.44 -3.37 3.87
C GLY A 44 -11.88 -2.77 2.54
N SER A 45 -10.97 -2.52 1.60
CA SER A 45 -11.33 -1.84 0.34
C SER A 45 -11.90 -2.77 -0.72
N ALA A 46 -12.76 -2.21 -1.57
CA ALA A 46 -13.20 -2.86 -2.80
C ALA A 46 -12.00 -3.15 -3.70
N ALA A 47 -11.94 -4.37 -4.23
CA ALA A 47 -10.82 -4.81 -5.06
C ALA A 47 -11.11 -4.61 -6.56
N SER A 48 -10.14 -4.12 -7.30
CA SER A 48 -10.14 -4.15 -8.77
C SER A 48 -9.69 -5.51 -9.26
N ALA A 49 -10.52 -6.20 -10.04
CA ALA A 49 -10.19 -7.53 -10.56
C ALA A 49 -9.15 -7.45 -11.68
N VAL A 50 -8.11 -8.28 -11.60
CA VAL A 50 -7.04 -8.38 -12.60
C VAL A 50 -6.72 -9.85 -12.85
N VAL A 51 -6.53 -10.24 -14.10
CA VAL A 51 -6.06 -11.59 -14.47
C VAL A 51 -4.61 -11.50 -14.90
N ALA A 52 -3.71 -12.05 -14.10
CA ALA A 52 -2.28 -12.08 -14.40
C ALA A 52 -2.01 -12.88 -15.68
N THR A 53 -0.98 -12.48 -16.43
CA THR A 53 -0.51 -13.28 -17.56
C THR A 53 0.41 -14.38 -17.05
N ASP A 54 0.55 -15.46 -17.80
CA ASP A 54 1.66 -16.37 -17.57
C ASP A 54 3.01 -15.65 -17.80
N ASP A 55 4.08 -16.14 -17.20
CA ASP A 55 5.42 -15.55 -17.36
C ASP A 55 5.98 -15.72 -18.78
N LYS A 56 5.31 -16.53 -19.61
CA LYS A 56 5.75 -16.89 -20.97
C LYS A 56 5.04 -16.08 -22.06
N ALA A 57 3.97 -15.36 -21.74
CA ALA A 57 3.30 -14.51 -22.71
C ALA A 57 4.20 -13.36 -23.16
N ALA A 58 4.31 -13.19 -24.48
CA ALA A 58 4.94 -12.02 -25.11
C ALA A 58 4.13 -10.73 -24.91
N ALA A 59 2.91 -10.82 -24.36
CA ALA A 59 2.04 -9.68 -24.11
C ALA A 59 2.47 -8.90 -22.87
N LEU A 60 2.22 -7.58 -22.88
CA LEU A 60 2.38 -6.75 -21.69
C LEU A 60 1.42 -7.24 -20.59
N PRO A 61 1.91 -7.53 -19.37
CA PRO A 61 1.07 -7.89 -18.24
C PRO A 61 0.04 -6.80 -17.90
N PRO A 62 -1.07 -7.16 -17.23
CA PRO A 62 -2.09 -6.20 -16.80
C PRO A 62 -1.53 -5.21 -15.79
N ASP A 63 -2.13 -4.03 -15.76
CA ASP A 63 -1.67 -2.89 -14.97
C ASP A 63 -2.22 -2.91 -13.53
N VAL A 64 -1.34 -2.75 -12.55
CA VAL A 64 -1.69 -2.61 -11.12
C VAL A 64 -1.16 -1.31 -10.51
N SER A 65 -1.01 -0.25 -11.31
CA SER A 65 -0.35 1.02 -10.90
C SER A 65 -1.27 2.05 -10.25
N LYS A 66 -2.58 1.77 -10.14
CA LYS A 66 -3.52 2.69 -9.52
C LYS A 66 -3.22 2.76 -8.02
N ALA A 67 -2.83 3.95 -7.55
CA ALA A 67 -2.55 4.21 -6.13
C ALA A 67 -3.79 3.94 -5.25
N HIS A 68 -3.57 3.64 -3.98
CA HIS A 68 -4.62 3.44 -2.98
C HIS A 68 -5.71 2.46 -3.45
N THR A 69 -5.31 1.45 -4.23
CA THR A 69 -6.23 0.49 -4.85
C THR A 69 -5.78 -0.92 -4.57
N LYS A 70 -6.62 -1.67 -3.86
CA LYS A 70 -6.50 -3.12 -3.77
C LYS A 70 -6.81 -3.77 -5.12
N PHE A 71 -5.95 -4.66 -5.56
CA PHE A 71 -6.16 -5.54 -6.70
C PHE A 71 -6.44 -6.96 -6.23
N ALA A 72 -7.49 -7.58 -6.77
CA ALA A 72 -7.71 -9.02 -6.66
C ALA A 72 -7.14 -9.67 -7.91
N VAL A 73 -5.94 -10.24 -7.79
CA VAL A 73 -5.18 -10.80 -8.90
C VAL A 73 -5.48 -12.29 -9.01
N THR A 74 -6.13 -12.71 -10.10
CA THR A 74 -6.26 -14.11 -10.48
C THR A 74 -4.97 -14.58 -11.15
N LEU A 75 -4.38 -15.65 -10.62
CA LEU A 75 -3.14 -16.27 -11.08
C LEU A 75 -3.48 -17.50 -11.93
N PRO A 76 -2.94 -17.62 -13.16
CA PRO A 76 -3.13 -18.82 -13.97
C PRO A 76 -2.42 -20.02 -13.32
N ALA A 77 -2.97 -21.21 -13.55
CA ALA A 77 -2.32 -22.46 -13.15
C ALA A 77 -1.16 -22.79 -14.09
N ASP A 78 -0.07 -23.32 -13.54
CA ASP A 78 1.02 -23.93 -14.30
C ASP A 78 0.78 -25.43 -14.52
N ALA A 79 1.66 -26.06 -15.31
CA ALA A 79 1.58 -27.49 -15.61
C ALA A 79 1.82 -28.41 -14.39
N SER A 80 2.33 -27.87 -13.28
CA SER A 80 2.54 -28.59 -12.02
C SER A 80 1.36 -28.47 -11.05
N GLY A 81 0.32 -27.72 -11.42
CA GLY A 81 -0.86 -27.50 -10.57
C GLY A 81 -0.67 -26.41 -9.52
N THR A 82 0.42 -25.62 -9.59
CA THR A 82 0.58 -24.41 -8.78
C THR A 82 0.12 -23.18 -9.56
N TYR A 83 -0.11 -22.06 -8.88
CA TYR A 83 -0.57 -20.83 -9.52
C TYR A 83 0.54 -19.78 -9.54
N GLY A 84 0.66 -19.05 -10.64
CA GLY A 84 1.62 -17.97 -10.73
C GLY A 84 1.43 -17.14 -11.98
N GLY A 85 1.90 -15.90 -11.95
CA GLY A 85 1.76 -15.01 -13.09
C GLY A 85 2.43 -13.67 -12.88
N SER A 86 2.36 -12.85 -13.92
CA SER A 86 2.95 -11.53 -13.99
C SER A 86 1.87 -10.45 -14.09
N VAL A 87 2.14 -9.33 -13.43
CA VAL A 87 1.44 -8.03 -13.57
C VAL A 87 2.49 -6.94 -13.81
N ARG A 88 2.07 -5.75 -14.24
CA ARG A 88 2.96 -4.59 -14.40
C ARG A 88 2.66 -3.50 -13.39
N PHE A 89 3.71 -2.82 -12.96
CA PHE A 89 3.63 -1.63 -12.13
C PHE A 89 4.42 -0.49 -12.77
N LEU A 90 3.75 0.64 -13.01
CA LEU A 90 4.32 1.90 -13.46
C LEU A 90 4.59 2.75 -12.21
N ALA A 91 5.86 2.95 -11.89
CA ALA A 91 6.25 3.88 -10.83
C ALA A 91 6.15 5.32 -11.37
N PRO A 92 5.23 6.17 -10.89
CA PRO A 92 5.04 7.52 -11.43
C PRO A 92 6.13 8.51 -11.00
N ALA A 93 6.86 8.19 -9.93
CA ALA A 93 7.90 9.05 -9.36
C ALA A 93 9.07 8.20 -8.83
N LYS A 94 10.26 8.79 -8.82
CA LYS A 94 11.45 8.19 -8.18
C LYS A 94 11.34 8.27 -6.66
N LYS A 95 10.96 7.17 -6.01
CA LYS A 95 10.79 7.08 -4.54
C LYS A 95 10.69 5.64 -4.08
N GLN A 96 10.45 5.43 -2.79
CA GLN A 96 10.18 4.11 -2.25
C GLN A 96 8.71 3.72 -2.48
N TYR A 97 8.47 2.44 -2.70
CA TYR A 97 7.13 1.86 -2.81
C TYR A 97 7.03 0.62 -1.93
N LEU A 98 5.97 0.53 -1.15
CA LEU A 98 5.60 -0.64 -0.36
C LEU A 98 4.68 -1.53 -1.20
N LEU A 99 5.12 -2.75 -1.48
CA LEU A 99 4.26 -3.82 -1.98
C LEU A 99 3.75 -4.63 -0.81
N VAL A 100 2.43 -4.82 -0.72
CA VAL A 100 1.80 -5.78 0.20
C VAL A 100 0.98 -6.81 -0.56
N ILE A 101 1.00 -8.05 -0.09
CA ILE A 101 0.19 -9.17 -0.59
C ILE A 101 -0.50 -9.84 0.61
N ASP A 102 -1.78 -10.18 0.48
CA ASP A 102 -2.60 -10.74 1.57
C ASP A 102 -2.25 -12.19 1.94
N THR A 103 -1.42 -12.84 1.11
CA THR A 103 -1.04 -14.24 1.25
C THR A 103 0.48 -14.35 1.23
N ALA A 104 1.03 -15.25 2.04
CA ALA A 104 2.45 -15.58 2.04
C ALA A 104 2.83 -16.33 0.75
N VAL A 105 3.15 -15.59 -0.31
CA VAL A 105 3.52 -16.10 -1.62
C VAL A 105 4.86 -15.49 -2.06
N PRO A 106 5.74 -16.25 -2.73
CA PRO A 106 6.94 -15.67 -3.34
C PRO A 106 6.56 -14.63 -4.40
N PHE A 107 7.34 -13.56 -4.48
CA PHE A 107 7.22 -12.58 -5.55
C PHE A 107 8.60 -11.98 -5.87
N GLN A 108 8.74 -11.45 -7.08
CA GLN A 108 9.95 -10.77 -7.52
C GLN A 108 9.60 -9.67 -8.52
N LEU A 109 10.19 -8.49 -8.33
CA LEU A 109 10.09 -7.38 -9.26
C LEU A 109 11.24 -7.41 -10.27
N PHE A 110 10.96 -7.10 -11.52
CA PHE A 110 11.93 -7.04 -12.61
C PHE A 110 11.84 -5.69 -13.34
N ASP A 111 12.98 -5.15 -13.76
CA ASP A 111 13.03 -3.98 -14.62
C ASP A 111 12.75 -4.32 -16.10
N SER A 112 12.79 -3.31 -16.97
CA SER A 112 12.58 -3.48 -18.41
C SER A 112 13.65 -4.33 -19.10
N ALA A 113 14.84 -4.47 -18.51
CA ALA A 113 15.89 -5.35 -19.00
C ALA A 113 15.73 -6.80 -18.52
N GLY A 114 14.70 -7.07 -17.70
CA GLY A 114 14.47 -8.39 -17.10
C GLY A 114 15.40 -8.67 -15.91
N LYS A 115 16.10 -7.66 -15.39
CA LYS A 115 16.93 -7.80 -14.19
C LYS A 115 16.04 -7.73 -12.95
N ALA A 116 16.28 -8.63 -12.00
CA ALA A 116 15.64 -8.57 -10.70
C ALA A 116 15.99 -7.27 -9.97
N VAL A 117 14.97 -6.62 -9.41
CA VAL A 117 15.10 -5.45 -8.54
C VAL A 117 15.13 -5.94 -7.09
N ASP A 118 16.19 -5.60 -6.37
CA ASP A 118 16.33 -5.99 -4.96
C ASP A 118 15.42 -5.14 -4.07
N ALA A 119 14.78 -5.80 -3.10
CA ALA A 119 14.06 -5.11 -2.05
C ALA A 119 15.03 -4.41 -1.09
N VAL A 120 14.58 -3.31 -0.50
CA VAL A 120 15.28 -2.65 0.60
C VAL A 120 15.36 -3.62 1.78
N ALA A 121 16.57 -3.84 2.29
CA ALA A 121 16.83 -4.80 3.36
C ALA A 121 16.03 -4.46 4.64
N GLY A 122 15.52 -5.49 5.31
CA GLY A 122 14.79 -5.37 6.58
C GLY A 122 13.32 -4.93 6.47
N ALA A 123 12.82 -4.64 5.26
CA ALA A 123 11.46 -4.15 5.05
C ALA A 123 10.41 -5.26 4.77
N THR A 124 10.58 -6.44 5.37
CA THR A 124 9.78 -7.65 5.07
C THR A 124 8.78 -8.04 6.17
N LYS A 125 8.81 -7.36 7.32
CA LYS A 125 7.91 -7.66 8.45
C LYS A 125 6.48 -7.16 8.14
N ALA A 126 5.51 -8.07 8.16
CA ALA A 126 4.09 -7.75 7.99
C ALA A 126 3.67 -6.56 8.85
N THR A 127 3.04 -5.56 8.22
CA THR A 127 2.57 -4.33 8.86
C THR A 127 1.28 -4.52 9.65
N CYS A 128 0.47 -5.52 9.28
CA CYS A 128 -0.74 -5.92 10.00
C CYS A 128 -1.12 -7.38 9.70
N ALA A 129 -2.14 -7.90 10.38
CA ALA A 129 -2.59 -9.28 10.26
C ALA A 129 -3.12 -9.65 8.86
N ALA A 130 -3.56 -8.66 8.06
CA ALA A 130 -4.02 -8.87 6.69
C ALA A 130 -2.88 -9.09 5.69
N VAL A 131 -1.63 -8.76 6.05
CA VAL A 131 -0.47 -8.87 5.17
C VAL A 131 0.20 -10.23 5.35
N GLY A 132 0.17 -11.05 4.30
CA GLY A 132 0.87 -12.32 4.24
C GLY A 132 2.32 -12.19 3.76
N ALA A 133 2.61 -11.21 2.92
CA ALA A 133 3.97 -10.89 2.48
C ALA A 133 4.10 -9.41 2.08
N GLN A 134 5.31 -8.84 2.22
CA GLN A 134 5.58 -7.47 1.79
C GLN A 134 7.05 -7.24 1.44
N ALA A 135 7.30 -6.17 0.69
CA ALA A 135 8.63 -5.64 0.44
C ALA A 135 8.56 -4.13 0.16
N VAL A 136 9.68 -3.45 0.41
CA VAL A 136 9.86 -2.06 -0.01
C VAL A 136 10.88 -2.03 -1.14
N TYR A 137 10.62 -1.26 -2.19
CA TYR A 137 11.52 -1.06 -3.31
C TYR A 137 11.83 0.42 -3.52
N SER A 138 13.09 0.75 -3.79
CA SER A 138 13.49 2.08 -4.29
C SER A 138 13.43 2.06 -5.82
N LEU A 139 12.42 2.72 -6.40
CA LEU A 139 12.14 2.66 -7.84
C LEU A 139 12.40 4.00 -8.52
N ASP A 140 12.83 3.96 -9.78
CA ASP A 140 12.88 5.10 -10.69
C ASP A 140 11.54 5.22 -11.46
N VAL A 141 11.36 6.31 -12.22
CA VAL A 141 10.18 6.47 -13.09
C VAL A 141 10.29 5.50 -14.28
N ALA A 142 9.67 4.33 -14.14
CA ALA A 142 9.73 3.26 -15.12
C ALA A 142 8.55 2.28 -14.97
N THR A 143 8.42 1.39 -15.94
CA THR A 143 7.54 0.21 -15.85
C THR A 143 8.33 -1.00 -15.38
N TYR A 144 7.79 -1.67 -14.38
CA TYR A 144 8.32 -2.89 -13.77
C TYR A 144 7.35 -4.05 -13.99
N ARG A 145 7.89 -5.27 -14.02
CA ARG A 145 7.12 -6.51 -14.01
C ARG A 145 7.18 -7.11 -12.61
N LEU A 146 6.03 -7.32 -11.98
CA LEU A 146 5.93 -8.10 -10.74
C LEU A 146 5.51 -9.52 -11.09
N ARG A 147 6.36 -10.48 -10.74
CA ARG A 147 6.05 -11.91 -10.80
C ARG A 147 5.56 -12.36 -9.43
N ILE A 148 4.46 -13.10 -9.41
CA ILE A 148 3.84 -13.66 -8.20
C ILE A 148 3.76 -15.17 -8.37
N GLY A 149 4.18 -15.91 -7.35
CA GLY A 149 4.13 -17.37 -7.31
C GLY A 149 5.52 -18.02 -7.31
N PRO A 150 5.58 -19.36 -7.14
CA PRO A 150 4.43 -20.27 -7.13
C PRO A 150 3.53 -20.12 -5.90
N ALA A 151 2.22 -20.25 -6.08
CA ALA A 151 1.18 -20.09 -5.07
C ALA A 151 0.28 -21.33 -4.98
N SER A 152 -0.27 -21.59 -3.79
CA SER A 152 -1.24 -22.67 -3.56
C SER A 152 -2.69 -22.28 -3.86
N LYS A 153 -2.95 -20.98 -4.07
CA LYS A 153 -4.28 -20.42 -4.37
C LYS A 153 -4.24 -19.69 -5.71
N ALA A 154 -5.35 -19.74 -6.44
CA ALA A 154 -5.53 -19.07 -7.73
C ALA A 154 -5.73 -17.56 -7.64
N ALA A 155 -5.80 -16.98 -6.43
CA ALA A 155 -6.04 -15.57 -6.24
C ALA A 155 -5.25 -15.02 -5.05
N VAL A 156 -4.75 -13.79 -5.22
CA VAL A 156 -4.13 -12.99 -4.16
C VAL A 156 -4.66 -11.56 -4.19
N GLY A 157 -4.79 -10.95 -3.02
CA GLY A 157 -5.00 -9.51 -2.88
C GLY A 157 -3.67 -8.79 -2.77
N MET A 158 -3.48 -7.70 -3.51
CA MET A 158 -2.25 -6.90 -3.42
C MET A 158 -2.48 -5.43 -3.71
N LEU A 159 -1.54 -4.59 -3.31
CA LEU A 159 -1.43 -3.20 -3.78
C LEU A 159 0.01 -2.67 -3.62
N PHE A 160 0.26 -1.53 -4.26
CA PHE A 160 1.45 -0.73 -4.05
C PHE A 160 1.06 0.58 -3.37
N GLU A 161 1.75 0.94 -2.29
CA GLU A 161 1.71 2.28 -1.70
C GLU A 161 3.01 3.02 -1.90
N ALA A 162 2.90 4.33 -2.10
CA ALA A 162 4.06 5.20 -2.11
C ALA A 162 4.59 5.44 -0.70
N LYS A 163 5.92 5.45 -0.54
CA LYS A 163 6.62 5.85 0.68
C LYS A 163 7.36 7.17 0.53
#